data_AF-A0A2T1DX28-F1
#
_entry.id   AF-A0A2T1DX28-F1
#
_cell.length_a   1.000
_cell.length_b   1.000
_cell.length_c   1.000
_cell.angle_alpha   90.00
_cell.angle_beta   90.00
_cell.angle_gamma   90.00
#
_symmetry.space_group_name_H-M   'P 1'
#
loop_
_entity.id
_entity.type
_entity.pdbx_description
1 polymer ?
#
loop_
_entity_poly.entity_id
_entity_poly.type
_entity_poly.pdbx_seq_one_letter_code
_entity_poly.pdbx_strand_id
1 'polypeptide(L)'
;MQCRVAFSCFLVALAVVAVKPALAQTAITIAYDTQAFQSRKLQAGTIGASVSYEPYKPAQDSPEAANNLRYQLSYNGQVKVSAAVSTLSSGEVALKDLDGDRTAEVIVSSFSGGAHCCTNLKIYMWRGDQFIETDTGFLDGIGGSFQDIDHDGKQEFLTVDNAFLYAFSSYAGSVPPDRIYALRQGRLQDVTRNHPKDRGLNNLNDRSALGAWH
;
A
#
# COMPACT_ATOMS: atom_id res chain seq x y z
N MET A 1 -7.93 -54.73 -60.94
CA MET A 1 -8.53 -53.41 -60.63
C MET A 1 -7.96 -52.93 -59.31
N GLN A 2 -7.22 -51.81 -59.34
CA GLN A 2 -6.39 -51.32 -58.23
C GLN A 2 -7.23 -50.62 -57.16
N CYS A 3 -7.03 -50.98 -55.89
CA CYS A 3 -7.63 -50.34 -54.73
C CYS A 3 -6.72 -49.17 -54.28
N ARG A 4 -7.21 -47.94 -54.32
CA ARG A 4 -6.48 -46.75 -53.87
C ARG A 4 -6.93 -46.39 -52.45
N VAL A 5 -6.03 -46.48 -51.48
CA VAL A 5 -6.23 -45.99 -50.11
C VAL A 5 -5.71 -44.55 -50.05
N ALA A 6 -6.59 -43.59 -49.76
CA ALA A 6 -6.24 -42.20 -49.57
C ALA A 6 -5.87 -41.94 -48.10
N PHE A 7 -4.60 -41.67 -47.83
CA PHE A 7 -4.14 -41.22 -46.51
C PHE A 7 -4.38 -39.71 -46.40
N SER A 8 -5.39 -39.32 -45.64
CA SER A 8 -5.67 -37.90 -45.35
C SER A 8 -4.78 -37.46 -44.19
N CYS A 9 -3.81 -36.59 -44.47
CA CYS A 9 -2.87 -36.06 -43.50
C CYS A 9 -3.53 -34.86 -42.78
N PHE A 10 -4.01 -35.06 -41.54
CA PHE A 10 -4.53 -33.96 -40.71
C PHE A 10 -3.34 -33.16 -40.14
N LEU A 11 -3.12 -31.96 -40.68
CA LEU A 11 -2.21 -30.97 -40.09
C LEU A 11 -2.87 -30.38 -38.84
N VAL A 12 -2.38 -30.76 -37.66
CA VAL A 12 -2.74 -30.11 -36.39
C VAL A 12 -1.94 -28.82 -36.28
N ALA A 13 -2.57 -27.68 -36.56
CA ALA A 13 -1.97 -26.37 -36.32
C ALA A 13 -1.91 -26.09 -34.81
N LEU A 14 -0.70 -26.14 -34.24
CA LEU A 14 -0.46 -25.76 -32.85
C LEU A 14 -0.54 -24.23 -32.74
N ALA A 15 -1.67 -23.70 -32.28
CA ALA A 15 -1.80 -22.29 -31.97
C ALA A 15 -1.00 -21.96 -30.69
N VAL A 16 0.17 -21.35 -30.84
CA VAL A 16 0.94 -20.82 -29.71
C VAL A 16 0.24 -19.54 -29.23
N VAL A 17 -0.55 -19.66 -28.17
CA VAL A 17 -1.11 -18.50 -27.47
C VAL A 17 0.02 -17.82 -26.71
N ALA A 18 0.47 -16.66 -27.20
CA ALA A 18 1.39 -15.81 -26.47
C ALA A 18 0.69 -15.27 -25.21
N VAL A 19 0.93 -15.90 -24.06
CA VAL A 19 0.50 -15.37 -22.76
C VAL A 19 1.41 -14.17 -22.47
N LYS A 20 0.90 -12.96 -22.67
CA LYS A 20 1.59 -11.76 -22.18
C LYS A 20 1.71 -11.88 -20.66
N PRO A 21 2.88 -11.71 -20.06
CA PRO A 21 2.99 -11.69 -18.61
C PRO A 21 2.11 -10.55 -18.10
N ALA A 22 1.07 -10.88 -17.35
CA ALA A 22 0.32 -9.87 -16.62
C ALA A 22 1.28 -9.30 -15.58
N LEU A 23 1.50 -7.98 -15.61
CA LEU A 23 2.15 -7.30 -14.49
C LEU A 23 1.33 -7.62 -13.23
N ALA A 24 1.96 -8.26 -12.25
CA ALA A 24 1.29 -8.57 -11.00
C ALA A 24 0.89 -7.24 -10.35
N GLN A 25 -0.40 -7.11 -10.03
CA GLN A 25 -0.88 -5.96 -9.27
C GLN A 25 -0.22 -5.98 -7.89
N THR A 26 0.47 -4.90 -7.52
CA THR A 26 1.15 -4.76 -6.23
C THR A 26 0.42 -3.85 -5.26
N ALA A 27 -0.61 -3.14 -5.69
CA ALA A 27 -1.41 -2.29 -4.81
C ALA A 27 -2.91 -2.33 -5.15
N ILE A 28 -3.75 -2.24 -4.13
CA ILE A 28 -5.19 -1.98 -4.21
C ILE A 28 -5.46 -0.70 -3.44
N THR A 29 -5.90 0.33 -4.15
CA THR A 29 -6.35 1.59 -3.55
C THR A 29 -7.86 1.53 -3.29
N ILE A 30 -8.26 2.01 -2.12
CA ILE A 30 -9.64 2.32 -1.77
C ILE A 30 -9.80 3.83 -1.91
N ALA A 31 -10.75 4.25 -2.73
CA ALA A 31 -11.20 5.62 -2.92
C ALA A 31 -12.69 5.73 -2.54
N TYR A 32 -13.21 6.96 -2.52
CA TYR A 32 -14.56 7.25 -2.03
C TYR A 32 -15.67 6.52 -2.83
N ASP A 33 -15.41 6.20 -4.09
CA ASP A 33 -16.32 5.55 -5.04
C ASP A 33 -16.02 4.05 -5.22
N THR A 34 -15.03 3.52 -4.51
CA THR A 34 -14.63 2.11 -4.62
C THR A 34 -15.78 1.21 -4.21
N GLN A 35 -16.22 0.39 -5.16
CA GLN A 35 -17.28 -0.60 -4.93
C GLN A 35 -16.79 -1.75 -4.07
N ALA A 36 -17.72 -2.43 -3.40
CA ALA A 36 -17.40 -3.63 -2.64
C ALA A 36 -16.72 -4.69 -3.52
N PHE A 37 -15.73 -5.38 -2.96
CA PHE A 37 -15.08 -6.50 -3.63
C PHE A 37 -14.61 -7.54 -2.62
N GLN A 38 -14.39 -8.75 -3.09
CA GLN A 38 -13.90 -9.84 -2.26
C GLN A 38 -12.65 -10.48 -2.88
N SER A 39 -11.70 -10.83 -2.02
CA SER A 39 -10.56 -11.70 -2.33
C SER A 39 -9.70 -11.25 -3.53
N ARG A 40 -9.56 -9.93 -3.76
CA ARG A 40 -8.61 -9.42 -4.75
C ARG A 40 -7.19 -9.73 -4.29
N LYS A 41 -6.35 -10.23 -5.19
CA LYS A 41 -5.01 -10.73 -4.84
C LYS A 41 -3.93 -9.77 -5.29
N LEU A 42 -2.94 -9.58 -4.42
CA LEU A 42 -1.66 -8.96 -4.70
C LEU A 42 -0.56 -10.01 -4.56
N GLN A 43 0.48 -9.92 -5.39
CA GLN A 43 1.64 -10.81 -5.30
C GLN A 43 2.93 -10.07 -5.66
N ALA A 44 3.94 -10.19 -4.80
CA ALA A 44 5.29 -9.73 -5.04
C ALA A 44 6.28 -10.78 -4.51
N GLY A 45 6.92 -11.52 -5.40
CA GLY A 45 7.81 -12.62 -5.03
C GLY A 45 7.09 -13.67 -4.16
N THR A 46 7.62 -13.93 -2.97
CA THR A 46 7.05 -14.89 -2.00
C THR A 46 5.90 -14.32 -1.18
N ILE A 47 5.69 -13.00 -1.22
CA ILE A 47 4.69 -12.29 -0.40
C ILE A 47 3.42 -12.11 -1.21
N GLY A 48 2.30 -12.53 -0.63
CA GLY A 48 0.98 -12.36 -1.22
C GLY A 48 -0.01 -11.74 -0.25
N ALA A 49 -0.97 -11.00 -0.76
CA ALA A 49 -2.11 -10.51 0.03
C ALA A 49 -3.43 -10.85 -0.68
N SER A 50 -4.46 -11.20 0.08
CA SER A 50 -5.84 -11.27 -0.39
C SER A 50 -6.67 -10.24 0.36
N VAL A 51 -7.34 -9.36 -0.37
CA VAL A 51 -8.01 -8.18 0.17
C VAL A 51 -9.49 -8.21 -0.19
N SER A 52 -10.32 -7.92 0.79
CA SER A 52 -11.77 -7.73 0.67
C SER A 52 -12.15 -6.38 1.24
N TYR A 53 -13.09 -5.69 0.61
CA TYR A 53 -13.55 -4.38 1.04
C TYR A 53 -15.06 -4.24 0.91
N GLU A 54 -15.65 -3.60 1.91
CA GLU A 54 -17.04 -3.14 1.91
C GLU A 54 -17.07 -1.62 2.17
N PRO A 55 -17.80 -0.83 1.36
CA PRO A 55 -17.92 0.60 1.60
C PRO A 55 -18.54 0.89 2.97
N TYR A 56 -17.92 1.80 3.72
CA TYR A 56 -18.43 2.28 5.00
C TYR A 56 -19.81 2.93 4.83
N LYS A 57 -20.76 2.60 5.70
CA LYS A 57 -22.12 3.12 5.70
C LYS A 57 -22.38 3.89 7.00
N PRO A 58 -22.37 5.24 6.98
CA PRO A 58 -22.51 6.06 8.20
C PRO A 58 -23.78 5.81 9.01
N ALA A 59 -24.86 5.39 8.34
CA ALA A 59 -26.13 5.10 9.00
C ALA A 59 -26.19 3.72 9.69
N GLN A 60 -25.18 2.86 9.48
CA GLN A 60 -25.18 1.45 9.89
C GLN A 60 -23.94 1.09 10.70
N ASP A 61 -22.80 1.72 10.40
CA ASP A 61 -21.50 1.32 10.89
C ASP A 61 -20.95 2.31 11.93
N SER A 62 -20.36 1.79 13.00
CA SER A 62 -19.48 2.58 13.85
C SER A 62 -18.13 2.78 13.13
N PRO A 63 -17.60 4.01 13.01
CA PRO A 63 -16.30 4.26 12.38
C PRO A 63 -15.16 3.42 12.96
N GLU A 64 -15.23 3.10 14.25
CA GLU A 64 -14.18 2.39 14.98
C GLU A 64 -14.31 0.86 14.84
N ALA A 65 -15.48 0.34 14.46
CA ALA A 65 -15.77 -1.09 14.48
C ALA A 65 -16.25 -1.65 13.13
N ALA A 66 -16.14 -0.87 12.05
CA ALA A 66 -16.59 -1.28 10.72
C ALA A 66 -15.83 -2.50 10.17
N ASN A 67 -14.51 -2.61 10.44
CA ASN A 67 -13.67 -3.72 9.96
C ASN A 67 -13.88 -4.04 8.47
N ASN A 68 -14.07 -2.97 7.70
CA ASN A 68 -14.59 -3.00 6.35
C ASN A 68 -13.49 -3.13 5.29
N LEU A 69 -12.22 -3.02 5.68
CA LEU A 69 -11.06 -3.44 4.90
C LEU A 69 -10.43 -4.68 5.55
N ARG A 70 -10.60 -5.85 4.94
CA ARG A 70 -10.16 -7.15 5.45
C ARG A 70 -9.05 -7.69 4.57
N TYR A 71 -8.01 -8.26 5.17
CA TYR A 71 -6.88 -8.78 4.43
C TYR A 71 -6.27 -10.03 5.06
N GLN A 72 -5.76 -10.90 4.19
CA GLN A 72 -4.97 -12.07 4.55
C GLN A 72 -3.60 -11.94 3.92
N LEU A 73 -2.54 -12.07 4.72
CA LEU A 73 -1.16 -12.01 4.25
C LEU A 73 -0.59 -13.43 4.20
N SER A 74 0.16 -13.72 3.15
CA SER A 74 0.72 -15.03 2.90
C SER A 74 2.20 -14.95 2.54
N TYR A 75 2.93 -16.00 2.93
CA TYR A 75 4.30 -16.26 2.51
C TYR A 75 4.34 -17.62 1.81
N ASN A 76 4.89 -17.69 0.60
CA ASN A 76 4.88 -18.87 -0.26
C ASN A 76 3.48 -19.49 -0.42
N GLY A 77 2.46 -18.64 -0.55
CA GLY A 77 1.07 -19.04 -0.73
C GLY A 77 0.38 -19.57 0.54
N GLN A 78 1.09 -19.72 1.66
CA GLN A 78 0.49 -20.07 2.94
C GLN A 78 0.06 -18.81 3.68
N VAL A 79 -1.22 -18.70 4.04
CA VAL A 79 -1.72 -17.60 4.87
C VAL A 79 -1.09 -17.66 6.26
N LYS A 80 -0.58 -16.52 6.72
CA LYS A 80 0.11 -16.34 8.01
C LYS A 80 -0.57 -15.29 8.89
N VAL A 81 -1.21 -14.29 8.28
CA VAL A 81 -1.98 -13.25 8.98
C VAL A 81 -3.38 -13.19 8.39
N SER A 82 -4.39 -13.01 9.25
CA SER A 82 -5.74 -12.60 8.87
C SER A 82 -6.14 -11.44 9.78
N ALA A 83 -6.42 -10.27 9.21
CA ALA A 83 -6.70 -9.06 9.96
C ALA A 83 -7.73 -8.19 9.23
N ALA A 84 -8.23 -7.18 9.95
CA ALA A 84 -9.14 -6.18 9.43
C ALA A 84 -8.82 -4.83 10.05
N VAL A 85 -9.10 -3.77 9.29
CA VAL A 85 -9.07 -2.38 9.76
C VAL A 85 -10.35 -1.69 9.31
N SER A 86 -10.77 -0.68 10.07
CA SER A 86 -11.83 0.23 9.66
C SER A 86 -11.23 1.34 8.81
N THR A 87 -11.81 1.60 7.65
CA THR A 87 -11.38 2.67 6.76
C THR A 87 -12.60 3.34 6.15
N LEU A 88 -12.63 4.67 6.15
CA LEU A 88 -13.70 5.45 5.53
C LEU A 88 -13.46 5.58 4.02
N SER A 89 -13.50 6.80 3.48
CA SER A 89 -13.48 7.10 2.05
C SER A 89 -12.12 6.90 1.37
N SER A 90 -11.08 6.48 2.08
CA SER A 90 -9.76 6.20 1.50
C SER A 90 -9.02 5.12 2.27
N GLY A 91 -8.11 4.41 1.59
CA GLY A 91 -7.26 3.38 2.18
C GLY A 91 -6.42 2.69 1.10
N GLU A 92 -5.51 1.82 1.51
CA GLU A 92 -4.65 1.09 0.56
C GLU A 92 -4.16 -0.22 1.17
N VAL A 93 -3.98 -1.24 0.33
CA VAL A 93 -3.09 -2.37 0.62
C VAL A 93 -2.07 -2.47 -0.50
N ALA A 94 -0.78 -2.39 -0.16
CA ALA A 94 0.31 -2.41 -1.13
C ALA A 94 1.43 -3.36 -0.71
N LEU A 95 2.14 -3.90 -1.70
CA LEU A 95 3.34 -4.71 -1.56
C LEU A 95 4.53 -3.92 -2.11
N LYS A 96 5.51 -3.61 -1.26
CA LYS A 96 6.69 -2.82 -1.64
C LYS A 96 7.90 -3.26 -0.83
N ASP A 97 9.04 -3.46 -1.47
CA ASP A 97 10.32 -3.67 -0.80
C ASP A 97 10.78 -2.34 -0.19
N LEU A 98 10.80 -2.25 1.14
CA LEU A 98 11.11 -1.02 1.88
C LEU A 98 12.55 -1.02 2.40
N ASP A 99 13.11 -2.18 2.73
CA ASP A 99 14.44 -2.28 3.32
C ASP A 99 15.54 -2.75 2.34
N GLY A 100 15.17 -3.04 1.09
CA GLY A 100 16.06 -3.39 -0.01
C GLY A 100 16.51 -4.86 0.00
N ASP A 101 15.85 -5.74 0.76
CA ASP A 101 16.23 -7.15 0.85
C ASP A 101 15.64 -8.04 -0.27
N ARG A 102 14.84 -7.44 -1.18
CA ARG A 102 14.08 -8.08 -2.27
C ARG A 102 12.86 -8.89 -1.83
N THR A 103 12.48 -8.81 -0.56
CA THR A 103 11.21 -9.29 -0.02
C THR A 103 10.30 -8.08 0.14
N ALA A 104 9.08 -8.15 -0.39
CA ALA A 104 8.16 -7.04 -0.23
C ALA A 104 7.59 -6.99 1.21
N GLU A 105 7.56 -5.81 1.81
CA GLU A 105 6.69 -5.52 2.93
C GLU A 105 5.25 -5.32 2.46
N VAL A 106 4.30 -5.56 3.37
CA VAL A 106 2.89 -5.21 3.16
C VAL A 106 2.59 -3.91 3.89
N ILE A 107 2.06 -2.93 3.18
CA ILE A 107 1.57 -1.67 3.74
C ILE A 107 0.04 -1.70 3.69
N VAL A 108 -0.60 -1.43 4.82
CA VAL A 108 -2.05 -1.24 4.93
C VAL A 108 -2.31 0.15 5.46
N SER A 109 -2.83 1.03 4.60
CA SER A 109 -3.25 2.38 4.96
C SER A 109 -4.75 2.42 5.22
N SER A 110 -5.14 3.03 6.33
CA SER A 110 -6.55 3.25 6.68
C SER A 110 -6.79 4.68 7.13
N PHE A 111 -7.92 5.25 6.73
CA PHE A 111 -8.35 6.59 7.08
C PHE A 111 -9.59 6.54 7.98
N SER A 112 -9.48 7.04 9.20
CA SER A 112 -10.56 7.02 10.20
C SER A 112 -11.60 8.12 10.02
N GLY A 113 -11.35 9.12 9.17
CA GLY A 113 -12.22 10.28 8.99
C GLY A 113 -11.91 11.48 9.86
N GLY A 114 -12.33 12.65 9.37
CA GLY A 114 -12.03 13.98 9.93
C GLY A 114 -11.47 14.92 8.86
N ALA A 115 -11.60 16.25 9.04
CA ALA A 115 -11.14 17.21 8.03
C ALA A 115 -9.61 17.23 7.86
N HIS A 116 -8.88 16.87 8.91
CA HIS A 116 -7.42 16.90 8.95
C HIS A 116 -6.80 15.66 9.59
N CYS A 117 -7.62 14.70 10.00
CA CYS A 117 -7.23 13.49 10.71
C CYS A 117 -8.14 12.34 10.24
N CYS A 118 -7.79 11.05 10.35
CA CYS A 118 -6.50 10.49 10.72
C CYS A 118 -6.16 9.30 9.81
N THR A 119 -4.97 9.27 9.24
CA THR A 119 -4.43 8.16 8.47
C THR A 119 -3.45 7.37 9.32
N ASN A 120 -3.61 6.05 9.36
CA ASN A 120 -2.66 5.12 9.98
C ASN A 120 -2.14 4.16 8.91
N LEU A 121 -0.83 3.88 8.92
CA LEU A 121 -0.21 2.87 8.08
C LEU A 121 0.32 1.75 8.97
N LYS A 122 -0.27 0.56 8.83
CA LYS A 122 0.30 -0.69 9.35
C LYS A 122 1.25 -1.28 8.33
N ILE A 123 2.42 -1.71 8.78
CA ILE A 123 3.49 -2.25 7.94
C ILE A 123 3.84 -3.63 8.48
N TYR A 124 3.77 -4.64 7.60
CA TYR A 124 4.13 -6.02 7.91
C TYR A 124 5.39 -6.40 7.15
N MET A 125 6.37 -6.90 7.90
CA MET A 125 7.65 -7.38 7.37
C MET A 125 7.77 -8.87 7.63
N TRP A 126 8.23 -9.63 6.63
CA TRP A 126 8.52 -11.05 6.84
C TRP A 126 9.89 -11.24 7.50
N ARG A 127 9.94 -11.90 8.67
CA ARG A 127 11.18 -12.23 9.36
C ARG A 127 11.12 -13.62 9.96
N GLY A 128 12.09 -14.47 9.58
CA GLY A 128 12.12 -15.87 9.98
C GLY A 128 10.95 -16.62 9.36
N ASP A 129 9.94 -16.92 10.16
CA ASP A 129 8.75 -17.71 9.81
C ASP A 129 7.41 -16.99 10.09
N GLN A 130 7.46 -15.69 10.38
CA GLN A 130 6.29 -14.88 10.71
C GLN A 130 6.37 -13.46 10.13
N PHE A 131 5.20 -12.80 10.06
CA PHE A 131 5.12 -11.37 9.86
C PHE A 131 5.30 -10.65 11.19
N ILE A 132 6.19 -9.66 11.22
CA ILE A 132 6.28 -8.68 12.31
C ILE A 132 5.59 -7.38 11.86
N GLU A 133 4.87 -6.76 12.77
CA GLU A 133 4.06 -5.56 12.51
C GLU A 133 4.68 -4.34 13.20
N THR A 134 4.66 -3.21 12.51
CA THR A 134 4.82 -1.86 13.08
C THR A 134 3.77 -0.95 12.48
N ASP A 135 3.44 0.15 13.14
CA ASP A 135 2.58 1.18 12.56
C ASP A 135 3.13 2.59 12.79
N THR A 136 2.55 3.55 12.06
CA THR A 136 2.93 4.96 12.13
C THR A 136 2.24 5.72 13.27
N GLY A 137 1.33 5.09 14.01
CA GLY A 137 0.27 5.79 14.74
C GLY A 137 -0.65 6.58 13.80
N PHE A 138 -1.51 7.40 14.39
CA PHE A 138 -2.40 8.28 13.65
C PHE A 138 -1.66 9.53 13.21
N LEU A 139 -1.72 9.80 11.91
CA LEU A 139 -1.11 10.94 11.25
C LEU A 139 -2.21 11.78 10.58
N ASP A 140 -2.04 13.09 10.59
CA ASP A 140 -2.92 14.02 9.91
C ASP A 140 -2.76 13.97 8.39
N GLY A 141 -3.79 14.44 7.68
CA GLY A 141 -3.84 14.46 6.23
C GLY A 141 -3.78 13.05 5.62
N ILE A 142 -2.95 12.87 4.58
CA ILE A 142 -2.76 11.56 3.94
C ILE A 142 -1.75 10.66 4.68
N GLY A 143 -1.25 11.11 5.83
CA GLY A 143 -0.26 10.42 6.65
C GLY A 143 1.18 10.56 6.16
N GLY A 144 1.50 10.18 4.92
CA GLY A 144 2.87 10.25 4.39
C GLY A 144 3.03 9.40 3.14
N SER A 145 4.28 9.16 2.73
CA SER A 145 4.59 8.33 1.55
C SER A 145 5.95 7.64 1.67
N PHE A 146 6.08 6.48 1.04
CA PHE A 146 7.36 5.76 0.94
C PHE A 146 8.08 6.12 -0.35
N GLN A 147 9.31 6.63 -0.26
CA GLN A 147 10.13 7.08 -1.38
C GLN A 147 11.60 6.74 -1.12
N ASP A 148 12.36 6.41 -2.18
CA ASP A 148 13.82 6.28 -2.11
C ASP A 148 14.42 7.70 -2.20
N ILE A 149 14.60 8.34 -1.04
CA ILE A 149 14.99 9.75 -0.94
C ILE A 149 16.46 9.94 -1.28
N ASP A 150 17.32 9.03 -0.82
CA ASP A 150 18.77 9.12 -1.00
C ASP A 150 19.32 8.23 -2.13
N HIS A 151 18.44 7.56 -2.87
CA HIS A 151 18.76 6.71 -4.02
C HIS A 151 19.65 5.51 -3.65
N ASP A 152 19.50 4.97 -2.44
CA ASP A 152 20.24 3.80 -1.96
C ASP A 152 19.52 2.47 -2.25
N GLY A 153 18.34 2.53 -2.87
CA GLY A 153 17.51 1.38 -3.20
C GLY A 153 16.58 0.93 -2.08
N LYS A 154 16.60 1.58 -0.91
CA LYS A 154 15.61 1.42 0.16
C LYS A 154 14.55 2.50 0.05
N GLN A 155 13.48 2.37 0.83
CA GLN A 155 12.40 3.34 0.82
C GLN A 155 12.26 3.96 2.21
N GLU A 156 12.37 5.27 2.28
CA GLU A 156 12.10 6.04 3.47
C GLU A 156 10.62 6.44 3.52
N PHE A 157 10.04 6.38 4.70
CA PHE A 157 8.75 6.96 4.99
C PHE A 157 8.91 8.46 5.28
N LEU A 158 8.46 9.27 4.33
CA LEU A 158 8.44 10.72 4.42
C LEU A 158 7.06 11.19 4.90
N THR A 159 7.05 11.90 6.02
CA THR A 159 5.88 12.56 6.62
C THR A 159 6.28 13.92 7.20
N VAL A 160 5.43 14.53 8.02
CA VAL A 160 5.68 15.78 8.73
C VAL A 160 5.62 15.56 10.24
N ASP A 161 6.23 16.45 11.00
CA ASP A 161 6.11 16.45 12.45
C ASP A 161 4.69 16.84 12.88
N ASN A 162 3.88 15.83 13.17
CA ASN A 162 2.48 16.00 13.54
C ASN A 162 2.32 16.76 14.86
N ALA A 163 3.31 16.73 15.76
CA ALA A 163 3.26 17.51 17.00
C ALA A 163 3.39 19.02 16.76
N PHE A 164 3.86 19.43 15.58
CA PHE A 164 3.93 20.84 15.19
C PHE A 164 2.58 21.37 14.66
N LEU A 165 1.72 20.49 14.16
CA LEU A 165 0.39 20.85 13.70
C LEU A 165 -0.42 21.38 14.90
N TYR A 166 -1.08 22.52 14.71
CA TYR A 166 -1.84 23.23 15.75
C TYR A 166 -1.03 23.82 16.92
N ALA A 167 0.27 23.54 17.03
CA ALA A 167 1.08 24.02 18.14
C ALA A 167 1.33 25.55 18.10
N PHE A 168 1.43 26.11 16.89
CA PHE A 168 1.81 27.52 16.69
C PHE A 168 0.84 28.32 15.81
N SER A 169 -0.07 27.65 15.09
CA SER A 169 -1.06 28.27 14.19
C SER A 169 -2.24 27.32 13.99
N SER A 170 -3.25 27.72 13.21
CA SER A 170 -4.25 26.78 12.71
C SER A 170 -3.59 25.71 11.82
N TYR A 171 -4.29 24.60 11.53
CA TYR A 171 -3.79 23.58 10.59
C TYR A 171 -3.32 24.20 9.27
N ALA A 172 -4.17 25.03 8.66
CA ALA A 172 -3.90 25.71 7.40
C ALA A 172 -2.73 26.70 7.48
N GLY A 173 -2.44 27.24 8.67
CA GLY A 173 -1.31 28.13 8.89
C GLY A 173 -0.06 27.42 9.41
N SER A 174 -0.06 26.09 9.55
CA SER A 174 1.07 25.32 10.08
C SER A 174 2.08 25.02 8.98
N VAL A 175 3.37 25.13 9.30
CA VAL A 175 4.49 24.74 8.43
C VAL A 175 5.34 23.71 9.18
N PRO A 176 4.83 22.47 9.35
CA PRO A 176 5.54 21.46 10.12
C PRO A 176 6.82 21.04 9.39
N PRO A 177 7.92 20.79 10.12
CA PRO A 177 9.14 20.25 9.51
C PRO A 177 8.92 18.80 9.05
N ASP A 178 9.67 18.38 8.04
CA ASP A 178 9.66 16.99 7.57
C ASP A 178 10.14 16.02 8.65
N ARG A 179 9.60 14.82 8.63
CA ARG A 179 10.08 13.65 9.37
C ARG A 179 10.31 12.50 8.40
N ILE A 180 11.47 11.88 8.50
CA ILE A 180 11.89 10.81 7.61
C ILE A 180 12.23 9.59 8.46
N TYR A 181 11.61 8.46 8.15
CA TYR A 181 11.82 7.20 8.84
C TYR A 181 12.29 6.11 7.88
N ALA A 182 13.20 5.26 8.33
CA ALA A 182 13.58 4.05 7.60
C ALA A 182 13.04 2.82 8.33
N LEU A 183 12.53 1.83 7.59
CA LEU A 183 12.18 0.54 8.19
C LEU A 183 13.46 -0.25 8.44
N ARG A 184 13.78 -0.51 9.71
CA ARG A 184 14.97 -1.28 10.11
C ARG A 184 14.59 -2.29 11.16
N GLN A 185 14.85 -3.57 10.88
CA GLN A 185 14.54 -4.69 11.79
C GLN A 185 13.06 -4.67 12.24
N GLY A 186 12.14 -4.37 11.32
CA GLY A 186 10.69 -4.32 11.58
C GLY A 186 10.21 -3.11 12.36
N ARG A 187 11.02 -2.05 12.49
CA ARG A 187 10.64 -0.81 13.19
C ARG A 187 10.93 0.41 12.32
N LEU A 188 10.04 1.39 12.35
CA LEU A 188 10.30 2.71 11.79
C LEU A 188 11.28 3.46 12.70
N GLN A 189 12.47 3.76 12.19
CA GLN A 189 13.50 4.52 12.90
C GLN A 189 13.61 5.92 12.30
N ASP A 190 13.55 6.96 13.15
CA ASP A 190 13.74 8.34 12.71
C ASP A 190 15.18 8.54 12.20
N VAL A 191 15.30 8.80 10.91
CA VAL A 191 16.56 9.06 10.21
C VAL A 191 16.62 10.49 9.67
N THR A 192 15.72 11.38 10.09
CA THR A 192 15.59 12.76 9.59
C THR A 192 16.91 13.53 9.58
N ARG A 193 17.81 13.27 10.55
CA ARG A 193 19.13 13.93 10.63
C ARG A 193 20.12 13.46 9.56
N ASN A 194 19.89 12.32 8.93
CA ASN A 194 20.74 11.77 7.87
C ASN A 194 20.41 12.36 6.49
N HIS A 195 19.27 13.07 6.37
CA HIS A 195 18.78 13.70 5.15
C HIS A 195 18.77 15.23 5.25
N PRO A 196 19.90 15.91 5.52
CA PRO A 196 19.92 17.35 5.72
C PRO A 196 19.61 18.15 4.44
N LYS A 197 19.80 17.54 3.26
CA LYS A 197 19.55 18.16 1.95
C LYS A 197 18.11 17.99 1.46
N ASP A 198 17.37 17.06 2.07
CA ASP A 198 16.05 16.62 1.61
C ASP A 198 14.94 17.18 2.52
N ARG A 199 15.15 18.41 3.02
CA ARG A 199 14.20 19.12 3.86
C ARG A 199 13.32 20.05 3.02
N GLY A 200 12.07 20.21 3.43
CA GLY A 200 11.05 20.97 2.71
C GLY A 200 10.33 20.15 1.63
N LEU A 201 10.46 18.81 1.63
CA LEU A 201 9.81 17.94 0.66
C LEU A 201 8.30 17.82 0.89
N ASN A 202 7.81 18.00 2.12
CA ASN A 202 6.39 18.02 2.45
C ASN A 202 5.86 19.43 2.75
N ASN A 203 6.13 20.41 1.87
CA ASN A 203 5.50 21.72 2.01
C ASN A 203 3.97 21.62 1.79
N LEU A 204 3.20 21.70 2.87
CA LEU A 204 1.72 21.66 2.83
C LEU A 204 1.11 22.78 1.97
N ASN A 205 1.84 23.87 1.72
CA ASN A 205 1.42 24.97 0.85
C ASN A 205 1.72 24.76 -0.65
N ASP A 206 2.53 23.75 -1.02
CA ASP A 206 2.96 23.54 -2.40
C ASP A 206 2.18 22.43 -3.13
N ARG A 207 1.14 21.88 -2.48
CA ARG A 207 0.24 20.89 -3.09
C ARG A 207 -0.78 21.50 -4.06
N SER A 208 -0.67 22.78 -4.38
CA SER A 208 -1.33 23.38 -5.55
C SER A 208 -0.69 22.95 -6.89
N ALA A 209 0.46 22.27 -6.88
CA ALA A 209 1.18 21.85 -8.10
C ALA A 209 1.04 20.36 -8.50
N LEU A 210 0.36 19.51 -7.71
CA LEU A 210 0.13 18.10 -8.06
C LEU A 210 -1.35 17.74 -7.94
N GLY A 211 -2.12 18.07 -8.98
CA GLY A 211 -3.48 17.55 -9.16
C GLY A 211 -4.52 18.61 -9.49
N ALA A 212 -4.38 19.25 -10.65
CA ALA A 212 -5.54 19.70 -11.39
C ALA A 212 -6.38 18.46 -11.72
N TRP A 213 -7.48 18.25 -10.98
CA TRP A 213 -8.58 17.41 -11.42
C TRP A 213 -9.49 18.27 -12.27
N HIS A 214 -9.41 18.08 -13.59
CA HIS A 214 -10.52 18.30 -14.52
C HIS A 214 -11.21 16.95 -14.77
#